data_AF-A0A522SXH2-F1
#
_entry.id   AF-A0A522SXH2-F1
#
_cell.length_a   1.000
_cell.length_b   1.000
_cell.length_c   1.000
_cell.angle_alpha   90.00
_cell.angle_beta   90.00
_cell.angle_gamma   90.00
#
_symmetry.space_group_name_H-M   'P 1'
#
loop_
_entity.id
_entity.type
_entity.pdbx_description
1 polymer ?
#
loop_
_entity_poly.entity_id
_entity_poly.type
_entity_poly.pdbx_seq_one_letter_code
_entity_poly.pdbx_strand_id
1 'polypeptide(L)'
;KVEIVRHPQNRNTGSWQGAQLPLLPDPVAKGFVVLAKRWVVERTHAWNERARRLMVHHDRSAWAPVAWVWLVEARILATRLAS
;
A
#
# COMPACT_ATOMS: atom_id res chain seq x y z
N LYS A 1 -23.53 -39.63 11.10
CA LYS A 1 -23.77 -39.16 9.72
C LYS A 1 -24.71 -37.97 9.82
N VAL A 2 -24.26 -36.76 9.45
CA VAL A 2 -25.09 -35.55 9.64
C VAL A 2 -25.79 -35.25 8.32
N GLU A 3 -27.11 -35.12 8.37
CA GLU A 3 -27.94 -34.76 7.22
C GLU A 3 -28.38 -33.30 7.35
N ILE A 4 -28.05 -32.50 6.34
CA ILE A 4 -28.38 -31.07 6.33
C ILE A 4 -29.75 -30.91 5.69
N VAL A 5 -30.78 -30.71 6.51
CA VAL A 5 -32.14 -30.41 6.06
C VAL A 5 -32.26 -28.91 5.78
N ARG A 6 -32.67 -28.53 4.56
CA ARG A 6 -32.87 -27.12 4.16
C ARG A 6 -34.34 -26.73 4.27
N HIS A 7 -34.61 -25.50 4.70
CA HIS A 7 -35.96 -24.96 4.88
C HIS A 7 -36.65 -24.69 3.53
N PRO A 8 -37.94 -25.03 3.35
CA PRO A 8 -38.66 -24.95 2.07
C PRO A 8 -38.83 -23.54 1.51
N GLN A 9 -38.74 -22.49 2.34
CA GLN A 9 -38.80 -21.09 1.89
C GLN A 9 -37.43 -20.43 1.73
N ASN A 10 -36.34 -21.21 1.69
CA ASN A 10 -35.01 -20.66 1.50
C ASN A 10 -34.81 -20.12 0.08
N ARG A 11 -35.08 -18.83 -0.11
CA ARG A 11 -34.92 -18.11 -1.39
C ARG A 11 -33.47 -17.67 -1.67
N ASN A 12 -32.49 -18.05 -0.84
CA ASN A 12 -31.07 -17.68 -1.04
C ASN A 12 -30.34 -18.49 -2.13
N THR A 13 -31.07 -19.05 -3.09
CA THR A 13 -30.48 -19.73 -4.25
C THR A 13 -30.17 -18.72 -5.35
N GLY A 14 -29.27 -17.78 -5.05
CA GLY A 14 -28.56 -17.04 -6.09
C GLY A 14 -27.36 -17.86 -6.56
N SER A 15 -27.16 -17.99 -7.88
CA SER A 15 -25.86 -18.44 -8.40
C SER A 15 -24.87 -17.29 -8.20
N TRP A 16 -23.80 -17.52 -7.44
CA TRP A 16 -22.69 -16.56 -7.35
C TRP A 16 -22.04 -16.44 -8.72
N GLN A 17 -22.39 -15.40 -9.48
CA GLN A 17 -21.77 -15.08 -10.76
C GLN A 17 -20.69 -14.03 -10.51
N GLY A 18 -19.50 -14.50 -10.23
CA GLY A 18 -18.30 -13.68 -10.17
C GLY A 18 -17.09 -14.59 -10.14
N ALA A 19 -16.26 -14.57 -11.18
CA ALA A 19 -14.92 -15.09 -11.05
C ALA A 19 -14.21 -14.17 -10.06
N GLN A 20 -14.07 -14.61 -8.81
CA GLN A 20 -13.21 -13.92 -7.87
C GLN A 20 -11.80 -13.91 -8.47
N LEU A 21 -11.27 -12.73 -8.79
CA LEU A 21 -9.85 -12.59 -9.11
C LEU A 21 -9.07 -13.30 -8.00
N PRO A 22 -8.03 -14.08 -8.33
CA PRO A 22 -7.30 -14.84 -7.32
C PRO A 22 -6.92 -13.91 -6.17
N LEU A 23 -7.43 -14.22 -4.97
CA LEU A 23 -7.18 -13.45 -3.76
C LEU A 23 -5.69 -13.48 -3.39
N LEU A 24 -4.98 -14.50 -3.86
CA LEU A 24 -3.55 -14.63 -3.68
C LEU A 24 -2.81 -13.99 -4.86
N PRO A 25 -1.72 -13.24 -4.58
CA PRO A 25 -0.84 -12.76 -5.62
C PRO A 25 -0.24 -13.94 -6.39
N ASP A 26 0.13 -13.67 -7.66
CA ASP A 26 0.91 -14.59 -8.48
C ASP A 26 2.11 -15.15 -7.69
N PRO A 27 2.49 -16.41 -7.94
CA PRO A 27 3.61 -17.04 -7.23
C PRO A 27 4.83 -16.12 -7.28
N VAL A 28 5.36 -15.77 -6.09
CA VAL A 28 6.54 -14.93 -5.95
C VAL A 28 7.66 -15.53 -6.80
N ALA A 29 8.22 -14.72 -7.69
CA ALA A 29 9.28 -15.16 -8.58
C ALA A 29 10.43 -15.78 -7.79
N LYS A 30 10.91 -16.95 -8.22
CA LYS A 30 12.08 -17.61 -7.63
C LYS A 30 13.34 -16.85 -8.03
N GLY A 31 13.64 -15.77 -7.32
CA GLY A 31 14.87 -14.98 -7.52
C GLY A 31 14.61 -13.47 -7.59
N PHE A 32 15.69 -12.72 -7.81
CA PHE A 32 15.61 -11.27 -7.94
C PHE A 32 15.07 -10.89 -9.33
N VAL A 33 13.89 -10.28 -9.35
CA VAL A 33 13.32 -9.67 -10.56
C VAL A 33 13.64 -8.19 -10.58
N VAL A 34 14.33 -7.74 -11.62
CA VAL A 34 14.58 -6.31 -11.86
C VAL A 34 13.25 -5.64 -12.18
N LEU A 35 12.73 -4.85 -11.25
CA LEU A 35 11.56 -4.01 -11.50
C LEU A 35 12.02 -2.73 -12.19
N ALA A 36 11.50 -2.49 -13.39
CA ALA A 36 11.72 -1.23 -14.10
C ALA A 36 11.31 -0.05 -13.19
N LYS A 37 12.18 0.95 -13.07
CA LYS A 37 11.98 2.17 -12.26
C LYS A 37 11.85 1.94 -10.74
N ARG A 38 12.23 0.78 -10.19
CA ARG A 38 12.26 0.54 -8.73
C ARG A 38 13.04 1.61 -7.97
N TRP A 39 14.11 2.11 -8.57
CA TRP A 39 14.94 3.17 -8.02
C TRP A 39 14.16 4.44 -7.70
N VAL A 40 13.06 4.73 -8.41
CA VAL A 40 12.23 5.92 -8.16
C VAL A 40 11.57 5.80 -6.79
N VAL A 41 10.91 4.66 -6.53
CA VAL A 41 10.22 4.39 -5.27
C VAL A 41 11.20 4.36 -4.10
N GLU A 42 12.33 3.66 -4.27
CA GLU A 42 13.37 3.59 -3.24
C GLU A 42 13.92 4.98 -2.91
N ARG A 43 14.13 5.83 -3.93
CA ARG A 43 14.65 7.18 -3.75
C ARG A 43 13.65 8.11 -3.06
N THR A 44 12.37 8.05 -3.43
CA THR A 44 11.30 8.79 -2.73
C THR A 44 11.19 8.33 -1.28
N HIS A 45 11.28 7.02 -1.02
CA HIS A 45 11.28 6.51 0.35
C HIS A 45 12.50 7.00 1.14
N ALA A 46 13.70 7.02 0.54
CA ALA A 46 14.91 7.52 1.18
C ALA A 46 14.83 9.01 1.54
N TRP A 47 14.23 9.84 0.67
CA TRP A 47 13.99 11.26 0.96
C TRP A 47 13.04 11.46 2.15
N ASN A 48 11.93 10.72 2.16
CA ASN A 48 10.94 10.79 3.23
C ASN A 48 11.49 10.26 4.57
N GLU A 49 12.26 9.18 4.54
CA GLU A 49 12.86 8.57 5.72
C GLU A 49 13.87 9.51 6.41
N ARG A 50 14.61 10.32 5.66
CA ARG A 50 15.50 11.35 6.25
C ARG A 50 14.73 12.36 7.11
N ALA A 51 13.56 12.81 6.65
CA ALA A 51 12.70 13.72 7.42
C ALA A 51 12.00 12.99 8.58
N ARG A 52 11.62 11.72 8.38
CA ARG A 52 10.95 10.90 9.39
C ARG A 52 11.85 10.57 10.60
N ARG A 53 13.16 10.38 10.40
CA ARG A 53 14.11 10.17 11.52
C ARG A 53 14.20 11.38 12.46
N LEU A 54 14.08 12.59 11.93
CA LEU A 54 14.05 13.81 12.75
C LEU A 54 12.82 13.86 13.66
N MET A 55 11.76 13.18 13.24
CA MET A 55 10.43 13.24 13.82
C MET A 55 10.16 12.17 14.88
N VAL A 56 10.48 10.90 14.58
CA VAL A 56 10.20 9.76 15.46
C VAL A 56 10.85 9.90 16.83
N HIS A 57 11.99 10.58 16.91
CA HIS A 57 12.72 10.77 18.16
C HIS A 57 12.30 12.00 18.96
N HIS A 58 11.60 12.97 18.35
CA HIS A 58 11.39 14.29 18.97
C HIS A 58 9.93 14.72 19.05
N ASP A 59 9.02 14.12 18.29
CA ASP A 59 7.66 14.63 18.17
C ASP A 59 6.63 13.69 18.81
N ARG A 60 5.77 14.25 19.68
CA ARG A 60 4.60 13.55 20.26
C ARG A 60 3.35 13.73 19.41
N SER A 61 3.45 14.50 18.33
CA SER A 61 2.34 14.83 17.46
C SER A 61 2.04 13.74 16.44
N ALA A 62 0.75 13.38 16.32
CA ALA A 62 0.25 12.46 15.29
C ALA A 62 0.16 13.11 13.88
N TRP A 63 0.12 14.45 13.79
CA TRP A 63 -0.03 15.14 12.50
C TRP A 63 1.30 15.51 11.86
N ALA A 64 2.34 15.71 12.67
CA ALA A 64 3.63 16.14 12.18
C ALA A 64 4.23 15.19 11.12
N PRO A 65 4.07 13.83 11.17
CA PRO A 65 4.61 12.94 10.14
C PRO A 65 4.06 13.24 8.76
N VAL A 66 2.79 13.65 8.69
CA VAL A 66 2.12 14.01 7.46
C VAL A 66 2.66 15.34 6.92
N ALA A 67 2.84 16.35 7.78
CA ALA A 67 3.35 17.64 7.38
C ALA A 67 4.79 17.57 6.83
N TRP A 68 5.64 16.73 7.41
CA TRP A 68 7.01 16.55 6.93
C TRP A 68 7.08 15.88 5.56
N VAL A 69 6.17 14.97 5.22
CA VAL A 69 6.07 14.42 3.86
C VAL A 69 5.80 15.55 2.86
N TRP A 70 4.80 16.39 3.11
CA TRP A 70 4.49 17.53 2.25
C TRP A 70 5.65 18.51 2.12
N LEU A 71 6.35 18.79 3.23
CA LEU A 71 7.50 19.68 3.22
C LEU A 71 8.67 19.14 2.37
N VAL A 72 8.95 17.83 2.45
CA VAL A 72 9.99 17.19 1.63
C VAL A 72 9.66 17.29 0.15
N GLU A 73 8.42 16.99 -0.23
CA GLU A 73 7.96 17.08 -1.62
C GLU A 73 8.04 18.53 -2.14
N ALA A 74 7.57 19.50 -1.35
CA ALA A 74 7.64 20.92 -1.68
C ALA A 74 9.10 21.39 -1.87
N ARG A 75 10.03 20.95 -1.02
CA ARG A 75 11.46 21.28 -1.13
C ARG A 75 12.07 20.72 -2.42
N ILE A 76 11.73 19.50 -2.79
CA ILE A 76 12.21 18.88 -4.04
C ILE A 76 11.71 19.67 -5.24
N LEU A 77 10.41 20.01 -5.27
CA LEU A 77 9.82 20.80 -6.34
C LEU A 77 10.46 22.19 -6.44
N ALA A 78 10.63 22.89 -5.32
CA ALA A 78 11.27 24.20 -5.29
C ALA A 78 12.72 24.15 -5.80
N THR A 79 13.48 23.12 -5.43
CA THR A 79 14.87 22.94 -5.89
C THR A 79 14.94 22.72 -7.40
N ARG A 80 13.98 21.98 -7.97
CA ARG A 80 13.90 21.75 -9.42
C ARG A 80 13.45 22.98 -10.20
N LEU A 81 12.70 23.89 -9.57
CA LEU A 81 12.27 25.14 -10.20
C LEU A 81 13.40 26.18 -10.21
N ALA A 82 14.26 26.18 -9.19
CA ALA A 82 15.38 27.09 -9.06
C ALA A 82 16.61 26.69 -9.89
N SER A 83 16.61 25.47 -10.45
CA SER A 83 17.65 24.93 -11.34
C SER A 83 17.24 25.05 -12.80
#